data_AF-A0A6F9ZV22-F1
#
_entry.id   AF-A0A6F9ZV22-F1
#
_cell.length_a   1.000
_cell.length_b   1.000
_cell.length_c   1.000
_cell.angle_alpha   90.00
_cell.angle_beta   90.00
_cell.angle_gamma   90.00
#
_symmetry.space_group_name_H-M   'P 1'
#
loop_
_entity.id
_entity.type
_entity.pdbx_description
1 polymer ?
#
loop_
_entity_poly.entity_id
_entity_poly.type
_entity_poly.pdbx_seq_one_letter_code
_entity_poly.pdbx_strand_id
1 'polypeptide(L)'
;MWLIILAIAAVTSTALWYFRDNGRYGLEILSLIFWGATVMVFVDHAMGIVEDAFAGHEVEFIEVSPSAFLLGVFLVCMGIALWEVYLLLKKPRRVVRERTAK
;
A
#
# COMPACT_ATOMS: atom_id res chain seq x y z
N MET A 1 -11.88 7.89 -1.46
CA MET A 1 -11.38 7.42 -0.15
C MET A 1 -10.14 6.57 -0.31
N TRP A 2 -9.89 6.04 -1.53
CA TRP A 2 -8.69 5.32 -1.92
C TRP A 2 -7.39 5.97 -1.42
N LEU A 3 -7.24 7.32 -1.49
CA LEU A 3 -6.01 8.00 -1.07
C LEU A 3 -5.74 7.82 0.42
N ILE A 4 -6.78 8.05 1.23
CA ILE A 4 -6.72 7.94 2.68
C ILE A 4 -6.48 6.47 3.08
N ILE A 5 -7.17 5.53 2.43
CA ILE A 5 -7.02 4.10 2.71
C ILE A 5 -5.60 3.63 2.40
N LEU A 6 -5.04 4.02 1.25
CA LEU A 6 -3.65 3.69 0.88
C LEU A 6 -2.64 4.35 1.82
N ALA A 7 -2.85 5.61 2.20
CA ALA A 7 -1.97 6.29 3.15
C ALA A 7 -1.99 5.62 4.53
N ILE A 8 -3.16 5.19 5.02
CA ILE A 8 -3.27 4.42 6.27
C ILE A 8 -2.54 3.09 6.15
N ALA A 9 -2.70 2.37 5.03
CA ALA A 9 -2.00 1.11 4.79
C ALA A 9 -0.47 1.32 4.74
N ALA A 10 -0.01 2.38 4.07
CA ALA A 10 1.40 2.75 3.99
C ALA A 10 1.97 3.05 5.38
N VAL A 11 1.35 3.95 6.15
CA VAL A 11 1.81 4.29 7.51
C VAL A 11 1.78 3.07 8.45
N THR A 12 0.73 2.24 8.37
CA THR A 12 0.62 1.02 9.20
C THR A 12 1.72 0.02 8.86
N SER A 13 1.97 -0.24 7.58
CA SER A 13 3.03 -1.15 7.15
C SER A 13 4.43 -0.61 7.51
N THR A 14 4.66 0.70 7.41
CA THR A 14 5.89 1.34 7.89
C THR A 14 6.07 1.18 9.40
N ALA A 15 5.01 1.39 10.19
CA ALA A 15 5.07 1.23 11.65
C ALA A 15 5.37 -0.23 12.04
N LEU A 16 4.70 -1.19 11.39
CA LEU A 16 4.95 -2.61 11.62
C LEU A 16 6.36 -3.02 11.19
N TRP A 17 6.83 -2.53 10.04
CA TRP A 17 8.20 -2.73 9.61
C TRP A 17 9.21 -2.19 10.63
N TYR A 18 9.05 -0.92 11.06
CA TYR A 18 9.99 -0.24 11.95
C TYR A 18 10.04 -0.83 13.36
N PHE A 19 8.89 -1.21 13.94
CA PHE A 19 8.84 -1.67 15.33
C PHE A 19 8.79 -3.19 15.51
N ARG A 20 8.35 -3.95 14.50
CA ARG A 20 8.06 -5.39 14.64
C ARG A 20 8.82 -6.29 13.66
N ASP A 21 9.32 -5.76 12.55
CA ASP A 21 10.01 -6.58 11.56
C ASP A 21 11.52 -6.61 11.78
N ASN A 22 12.03 -7.74 12.26
CA ASN A 22 13.46 -8.02 12.33
C ASN A 22 14.01 -8.57 10.98
N GLY A 23 13.42 -8.13 9.85
CA GLY A 23 13.73 -8.61 8.50
C GLY A 23 13.19 -10.01 8.18
N ARG A 24 12.21 -10.49 8.95
CA ARG A 24 11.61 -11.83 8.79
C ARG A 24 10.41 -11.81 7.85
N TYR A 25 9.64 -10.73 7.88
CA TYR A 25 8.35 -10.64 7.17
C TYR A 25 8.43 -9.82 5.88
N GLY A 26 9.57 -9.17 5.61
CA GLY A 26 9.72 -8.40 4.38
C GLY A 26 8.79 -7.20 4.32
N LEU A 27 8.43 -6.62 5.48
CA LEU A 27 7.50 -5.50 5.56
C LEU A 27 8.12 -4.21 4.97
N GLU A 28 9.44 -4.15 4.79
CA GLU A 28 10.08 -3.08 4.03
C GLU A 28 9.51 -3.00 2.60
N ILE A 29 9.28 -4.16 1.98
CA ILE A 29 8.74 -4.22 0.61
C ILE A 29 7.27 -3.86 0.60
N LEU A 30 6.48 -4.36 1.57
CA LEU A 30 5.07 -3.99 1.69
C LEU A 30 4.89 -2.48 1.89
N SER A 31 5.74 -1.88 2.72
CA SER A 31 5.78 -0.43 2.95
C SER A 31 6.09 0.33 1.66
N LEU A 32 7.08 -0.12 0.88
CA LEU A 32 7.40 0.50 -0.41
C LEU A 32 6.26 0.36 -1.43
N ILE A 33 5.59 -0.79 -1.48
CA ILE A 33 4.42 -1.02 -2.34
C ILE A 33 3.32 -0.01 -2.02
N PHE A 34 2.94 0.14 -0.74
CA PHE A 34 1.87 1.05 -0.36
C PHE A 34 2.24 2.53 -0.49
N TRP A 35 3.48 2.94 -0.18
CA TRP A 35 3.92 4.31 -0.45
C TRP A 35 3.96 4.62 -1.94
N GLY A 36 4.47 3.70 -2.76
CA GLY A 36 4.46 3.83 -4.22
C GLY A 36 3.05 3.98 -4.78
N ALA A 37 2.11 3.14 -4.32
CA ALA A 37 0.71 3.26 -4.70
C ALA A 37 0.09 4.59 -4.22
N THR A 38 0.34 5.01 -2.99
CA THR A 38 -0.18 6.28 -2.45
C THR A 38 0.28 7.46 -3.28
N VAL A 39 1.58 7.52 -3.62
CA VAL A 39 2.15 8.60 -4.45
C VAL A 39 1.60 8.53 -5.87
N MET A 40 1.52 7.33 -6.47
CA MET A 40 0.98 7.14 -7.81
C MET A 40 -0.44 7.70 -7.92
N VAL A 41 -1.35 7.29 -7.04
CA VAL A 41 -2.74 7.75 -7.13
C VAL A 41 -2.91 9.20 -6.68
N PHE A 42 -2.05 9.70 -5.76
CA PHE A 42 -2.01 11.12 -5.44
C PHE A 42 -1.69 11.98 -6.67
N VAL A 43 -0.64 11.62 -7.41
CA VAL A 43 -0.22 12.37 -8.61
C VAL A 43 -1.28 12.28 -9.70
N ASP A 44 -1.83 11.08 -9.95
CA ASP A 44 -2.91 10.85 -10.92
C ASP A 44 -4.13 11.76 -10.64
N HIS A 45 -4.62 11.74 -9.40
CA HIS A 45 -5.77 12.56 -9.01
C HIS A 45 -5.46 14.06 -8.98
N ALA A 46 -4.26 14.46 -8.56
CA ALA A 46 -3.85 15.85 -8.58
C ALA A 46 -3.85 16.41 -10.02
N MET A 47 -3.37 15.62 -10.99
CA MET A 47 -3.43 16.01 -12.40
C MET A 47 -4.86 16.05 -12.93
N GLY A 48 -5.70 15.05 -12.59
CA GLY A 48 -7.11 15.03 -12.97
C GLY A 48 -7.87 16.26 -12.45
N ILE A 49 -7.63 16.66 -11.20
CA ILE A 49 -8.24 17.87 -10.63
C ILE A 49 -7.82 19.13 -11.37
N VAL A 50 -6.55 19.23 -11.75
CA VAL A 50 -6.06 20.38 -12.52
C VAL A 50 -6.78 20.48 -13.85
N GLU A 51 -6.94 19.36 -14.56
CA GLU A 51 -7.67 19.30 -15.83
C GLU A 51 -9.15 19.66 -15.68
N ASP A 52 -9.84 19.11 -14.69
CA ASP A 52 -11.26 19.40 -14.42
C ASP A 52 -11.48 20.85 -13.98
N ALA A 53 -10.57 21.40 -13.16
CA ALA A 53 -10.62 22.80 -12.75
C ALA A 53 -10.44 23.74 -13.95
N PHE A 54 -9.55 23.41 -14.90
CA PHE A 54 -9.40 24.18 -16.15
C PHE A 54 -10.66 24.11 -17.03
N ALA A 55 -11.41 23.00 -16.98
CA ALA A 55 -12.69 22.86 -17.66
C ALA A 55 -13.85 23.60 -16.95
N GLY A 56 -13.61 24.18 -15.77
CA GLY A 56 -14.61 24.91 -14.98
C GLY A 56 -15.55 24.02 -14.17
N HIS A 57 -15.18 22.75 -13.96
CA HIS A 57 -15.95 21.84 -13.10
C HIS A 57 -15.63 22.09 -11.61
N GLU A 58 -16.61 21.83 -10.74
CA GLU A 58 -16.35 21.75 -9.30
C GLU A 58 -15.62 20.43 -9.00
N VAL A 59 -14.53 20.51 -8.25
CA VAL A 59 -13.66 19.36 -7.96
C VAL A 59 -13.39 19.23 -6.47
N GLU A 60 -13.56 18.01 -5.97
CA GLU A 60 -13.21 17.64 -4.60
C GLU A 60 -11.89 16.87 -4.57
N PHE A 61 -10.95 17.32 -3.72
CA PHE A 61 -9.66 16.65 -3.59
C PHE A 61 -9.78 15.27 -2.92
N ILE A 62 -10.67 15.16 -1.95
CA ILE A 62 -10.92 13.92 -1.23
C ILE A 62 -12.26 13.36 -1.70
N GLU A 63 -12.21 12.36 -2.55
CA GLU A 63 -13.42 11.69 -3.00
C GLU A 63 -14.04 10.87 -1.85
N VAL A 64 -15.31 11.07 -1.51
CA VAL A 64 -16.00 10.29 -0.47
C VAL A 64 -17.23 9.60 -1.06
N SER A 65 -16.98 8.54 -1.82
CA SER A 65 -18.00 7.72 -2.47
C SER A 65 -17.85 6.23 -2.14
N PRO A 66 -18.94 5.42 -2.17
CA PRO A 66 -18.85 3.97 -2.00
C PRO A 66 -17.94 3.29 -3.04
N SER A 67 -17.94 3.77 -4.27
CA SER A 67 -17.05 3.29 -5.34
C SER A 67 -15.58 3.58 -5.01
N ALA A 68 -15.25 4.78 -4.55
CA ALA A 68 -13.88 5.14 -4.14
C ALA A 68 -13.40 4.39 -2.90
N PHE A 69 -14.32 4.00 -2.02
CA PHE A 69 -14.03 3.11 -0.90
C PHE A 69 -13.67 1.70 -1.39
N LEU A 70 -14.51 1.10 -2.24
CA LEU A 70 -14.27 -0.23 -2.83
C LEU A 70 -12.95 -0.26 -3.61
N LEU A 71 -12.66 0.77 -4.41
CA LEU A 71 -11.40 0.89 -5.12
C LEU A 71 -10.21 0.93 -4.16
N GLY A 72 -10.30 1.71 -3.08
CA GLY A 72 -9.25 1.76 -2.05
C GLY A 72 -8.98 0.41 -1.41
N VAL A 73 -10.04 -0.32 -1.03
CA VAL A 73 -9.92 -1.68 -0.48
C VAL A 73 -9.29 -2.63 -1.51
N PHE A 74 -9.72 -2.56 -2.77
CA PHE A 74 -9.17 -3.38 -3.84
C PHE A 74 -7.66 -3.15 -4.05
N LEU A 75 -7.22 -1.89 -4.07
CA LEU A 75 -5.80 -1.54 -4.21
C LEU A 75 -4.96 -2.04 -3.02
N VAL A 76 -5.50 -1.98 -1.80
CA VAL A 76 -4.84 -2.57 -0.62
C VAL A 76 -4.70 -4.08 -0.78
N CYS A 77 -5.77 -4.79 -1.16
CA CYS A 77 -5.73 -6.22 -1.41
C CYS A 77 -4.68 -6.60 -2.47
N MET A 78 -4.61 -5.84 -3.57
CA MET A 78 -3.60 -6.03 -4.60
C MET A 78 -2.17 -5.82 -4.08
N GLY A 79 -1.94 -4.78 -3.27
CA GLY A 79 -0.63 -4.54 -2.66
C GLY A 79 -0.18 -5.68 -1.74
N ILE A 80 -1.10 -6.21 -0.91
CA ILE A 80 -0.83 -7.38 -0.07
C ILE A 80 -0.56 -8.62 -0.93
N ALA A 81 -1.37 -8.87 -1.96
CA ALA A 81 -1.19 -10.03 -2.84
C ALA A 81 0.19 -10.01 -3.54
N LEU A 82 0.63 -8.84 -4.02
CA LEU A 82 1.96 -8.69 -4.63
C LEU A 82 3.09 -8.94 -3.63
N TRP A 83 2.93 -8.47 -2.39
CA TRP A 83 3.86 -8.76 -1.31
C TRP A 83 3.89 -10.25 -0.93
N GLU A 84 2.74 -10.92 -0.87
CA GLU A 84 2.67 -12.36 -0.62
C GLU A 84 3.39 -13.15 -1.73
N VAL A 85 3.14 -12.80 -3.00
CA VAL A 85 3.87 -13.38 -4.14
C VAL A 85 5.38 -13.16 -4.00
N TYR A 86 5.82 -11.97 -3.61
CA TYR A 86 7.23 -11.69 -3.34
C TYR A 86 7.80 -12.61 -2.26
N LEU A 87 7.08 -12.83 -1.15
CA LEU A 87 7.51 -13.73 -0.08
C LEU A 87 7.61 -15.18 -0.53
N LEU A 88 6.66 -15.66 -1.33
CA LEU A 88 6.69 -17.00 -1.90
C LEU A 88 7.90 -17.21 -2.82
N LEU A 89 8.22 -16.21 -3.64
CA LEU A 89 9.34 -16.27 -4.59
C LEU A 89 10.71 -16.15 -3.91
N LYS A 90 10.86 -15.35 -2.85
CA LYS A 90 12.15 -15.09 -2.17
C LYS A 90 12.79 -16.33 -1.52
N LYS A 91 12.12 -17.49 -1.54
CA LYS A 91 12.33 -18.68 -0.69
C LYS A 91 12.25 -18.30 0.80
N PRO A 92 11.57 -19.09 1.64
CA PRO A 92 11.55 -18.84 3.09
C PRO A 92 12.96 -19.04 3.65
N ARG A 93 13.76 -17.96 3.73
CA ARG A 93 15.03 -17.98 4.45
C ARG A 93 14.73 -18.22 5.93
N ARG A 94 14.85 -19.49 6.34
CA ARG A 94 15.02 -19.98 7.71
C ARG A 94 13.76 -20.05 8.61
N VAL A 95 12.79 -20.89 8.24
CA VAL A 95 12.00 -21.61 9.27
C VAL A 95 12.75 -22.88 9.75
N VAL A 96 13.94 -23.17 9.20
CA VAL A 96 14.68 -24.43 9.43
C VAL A 96 15.72 -24.35 10.57
N ARG A 97 15.95 -23.20 11.23
CA ARG A 97 17.08 -23.07 12.20
C ARG A 97 16.71 -23.05 13.68
N GLU A 98 15.53 -23.53 14.07
CA GLU A 98 15.18 -23.69 15.50
C GLU A 98 14.91 -25.14 15.93
N ARG A 99 15.02 -26.14 15.04
CA ARG A 99 14.85 -27.56 15.40
C ARG A 99 16.15 -28.34 15.62
N THR A 100 17.32 -27.69 15.63
CA THR A 100 18.62 -28.36 15.85
C THR A 100 19.46 -27.78 16.99
N ALA A 101 18.84 -27.02 17.90
CA ALA A 101 19.49 -26.60 19.14
C ALA A 101 18.58 -26.89 20.33
N LYS A 102 18.39 -28.17 20.65
CA LYS A 102 18.17 -28.71 21.99
C LYS A 102 18.24 -30.22 21.94
#